data_AF-A0A072R378-F1
#
_entry.id   AF-A0A072R378-F1
#
_cell.length_a   1.000
_cell.length_b   1.000
_cell.length_c   1.000
_cell.angle_alpha   90.00
_cell.angle_beta   90.00
_cell.angle_gamma   90.00
#
_symmetry.space_group_name_H-M   'P 1'
#
loop_
_entity.id
_entity.type
_entity.pdbx_description
1 polymer ?
#
loop_
_entity_poly.entity_id
_entity_poly.type
_entity_poly.pdbx_seq_one_letter_code
_entity_poly.pdbx_strand_id
1 'polypeptide(L)'
;MEKDSPAVQAGLILGDRFIEMNGKRVKSFENLVTYVTFHSGDRIKFKMECMGRVFSTVITSIVTEKDDGFGNQVRVGMIGVGVPVDPGNSTRLDQTYKKYIHYNFLEAMEEALERTTLIVTRTFFIGRLIKGQGNLCQLSDPSKTIKIAWQINEKVFSLLNFAAFFWLVLISLTFFRFLRLMADTYYFILLKLLLESQYQLKFRKLFSI
;
A
#
# COMPACT_ATOMS: atom_id res chain seq x y z
N MET A 1 7.58 -4.14 -23.47
CA MET A 1 6.59 -4.90 -24.26
C MET A 1 7.10 -6.32 -24.41
N GLU A 2 6.21 -7.30 -24.30
CA GLU A 2 6.57 -8.73 -24.43
C GLU A 2 6.50 -9.17 -25.89
N LYS A 3 7.47 -9.99 -26.33
CA LYS A 3 7.49 -10.56 -27.71
C LYS A 3 6.26 -11.45 -27.90
N ASP A 4 5.67 -11.39 -29.10
CA ASP A 4 4.46 -12.14 -29.49
C ASP A 4 3.17 -11.84 -28.70
N SER A 5 3.14 -10.74 -27.96
CA SER A 5 1.95 -10.33 -27.22
C SER A 5 0.84 -9.77 -28.13
N PRO A 6 -0.43 -9.80 -27.68
CA PRO A 6 -1.54 -9.21 -28.43
C PRO A 6 -1.36 -7.73 -28.76
N ALA A 7 -0.66 -6.98 -27.92
CA ALA A 7 -0.30 -5.59 -28.21
C ALA A 7 0.63 -5.47 -29.42
N VAL A 8 1.65 -6.32 -29.52
CA VAL A 8 2.56 -6.33 -30.68
C VAL A 8 1.81 -6.75 -31.94
N GLN A 9 0.93 -7.76 -31.85
CA GLN A 9 0.09 -8.20 -32.98
C GLN A 9 -0.88 -7.11 -33.44
N ALA A 10 -1.35 -6.26 -32.54
CA ALA A 10 -2.18 -5.11 -32.84
C ALA A 10 -1.40 -3.88 -33.33
N GLY A 11 -0.08 -4.01 -33.52
CA GLY A 11 0.79 -2.98 -34.09
C GLY A 11 1.17 -1.87 -33.10
N LEU A 12 1.07 -2.11 -31.79
CA LEU A 12 1.46 -1.12 -30.79
C LEU A 12 2.98 -0.97 -30.76
N ILE A 13 3.44 0.26 -30.59
CA ILE A 13 4.86 0.58 -30.42
C ILE A 13 5.13 1.23 -29.06
N LEU A 14 6.37 1.15 -28.60
CA LEU A 14 6.80 1.85 -27.39
C LEU A 14 6.60 3.36 -27.57
N GLY A 15 5.94 3.99 -26.60
CA GLY A 15 5.58 5.40 -26.63
C GLY A 15 4.11 5.66 -26.95
N ASP A 16 3.34 4.65 -27.37
CA ASP A 16 1.89 4.80 -27.57
C ASP A 16 1.18 5.11 -26.25
N ARG A 17 0.29 6.10 -26.29
CA ARG A 17 -0.47 6.55 -25.13
C ARG A 17 -1.93 6.11 -25.21
N PHE A 18 -2.38 5.37 -24.21
CA PHE A 18 -3.79 4.97 -24.07
C PHE A 18 -4.65 6.17 -23.64
N ILE A 19 -5.71 6.46 -24.41
CA ILE A 19 -6.67 7.53 -24.13
C ILE A 19 -8.00 6.93 -23.65
N GLU A 20 -8.55 5.95 -24.36
CA GLU A 20 -9.84 5.32 -24.05
C GLU A 20 -9.81 3.80 -24.26
N MET A 21 -10.65 3.08 -23.51
CA MET A 21 -10.91 1.65 -23.63
C MET A 21 -12.42 1.40 -23.61
N ASN A 22 -12.98 0.85 -24.70
CA ASN A 22 -14.42 0.63 -24.90
C ASN A 22 -15.29 1.86 -24.54
N GLY A 23 -14.85 3.06 -24.95
CA GLY A 23 -15.55 4.33 -24.67
C GLY A 23 -15.32 4.88 -23.26
N LYS A 24 -14.59 4.18 -22.39
CA LYS A 24 -14.21 4.65 -21.05
C LYS A 24 -12.83 5.31 -21.09
N ARG A 25 -12.70 6.51 -20.52
CA ARG A 25 -11.42 7.24 -20.45
C ARG A 25 -10.42 6.53 -19.53
N VAL A 26 -9.19 6.35 -20.02
CA VAL A 26 -8.08 5.78 -19.24
C VAL A 26 -7.46 6.90 -18.40
N LYS A 27 -7.72 6.90 -17.08
CA LYS A 27 -7.18 7.90 -16.15
C LYS A 27 -5.75 7.55 -15.67
N SER A 28 -5.50 6.28 -15.41
CA SER A 28 -4.24 5.75 -14.88
C SER A 28 -3.89 4.39 -15.51
N PHE A 29 -2.62 4.00 -15.39
CA PHE A 29 -2.16 2.67 -15.82
C PHE A 29 -2.82 1.54 -15.01
N GLU A 30 -3.05 1.71 -13.71
CA GLU A 30 -3.75 0.69 -12.92
C GLU A 30 -5.19 0.47 -13.38
N ASN A 31 -5.87 1.53 -13.84
CA ASN A 31 -7.22 1.42 -14.40
C ASN A 31 -7.20 0.56 -15.68
N LEU A 32 -6.21 0.78 -16.55
CA LEU A 32 -5.99 -0.06 -17.74
C LEU A 32 -5.76 -1.52 -17.36
N VAL A 33 -4.80 -1.79 -16.47
CA VAL A 33 -4.47 -3.15 -16.02
C VAL A 33 -5.69 -3.84 -15.43
N THR A 34 -6.36 -3.18 -14.49
CA THR A 34 -7.55 -3.71 -13.83
C THR A 34 -8.64 -4.07 -14.84
N TYR A 35 -8.93 -3.16 -15.79
CA TYR A 35 -9.94 -3.40 -16.81
C TYR A 35 -9.59 -4.59 -17.70
N VAL A 36 -8.36 -4.68 -18.19
CA VAL A 36 -7.90 -5.78 -19.04
C VAL A 36 -7.92 -7.12 -18.30
N THR A 37 -7.54 -7.14 -17.01
CA THR A 37 -7.60 -8.35 -16.18
C THR A 37 -9.03 -8.88 -16.05
N PHE A 38 -10.03 -8.01 -15.90
CA PHE A 38 -11.43 -8.43 -15.82
C PHE A 38 -12.03 -8.88 -17.17
N HIS A 39 -11.54 -8.36 -18.29
CA HIS A 39 -12.03 -8.67 -19.64
C HIS A 39 -11.09 -9.65 -20.34
N SER A 40 -10.94 -10.83 -19.74
CA SER A 40 -10.07 -11.91 -20.22
C SER A 40 -10.68 -12.64 -21.42
N GLY A 41 -10.01 -12.64 -22.57
CA GLY A 41 -10.51 -13.27 -23.82
C GLY A 41 -11.39 -12.37 -24.68
N ASP A 42 -11.76 -11.18 -24.18
CA ASP A 42 -12.63 -10.25 -24.89
C ASP A 42 -11.85 -9.35 -25.86
N ARG A 43 -12.55 -8.89 -26.90
CA ARG A 43 -12.07 -7.84 -27.80
C ARG A 43 -12.28 -6.48 -27.15
N ILE A 44 -11.19 -5.77 -26.87
CA ILE A 44 -11.22 -4.44 -26.28
C ILE A 44 -10.83 -3.42 -27.34
N LYS A 45 -11.71 -2.45 -27.60
CA LYS A 45 -11.43 -1.32 -28.50
C LYS A 45 -10.68 -0.24 -27.73
N PHE A 46 -9.44 0.00 -28.12
CA PHE A 46 -8.60 1.05 -27.56
C PHE A 46 -8.56 2.26 -28.50
N LYS A 47 -8.57 3.46 -27.92
CA LYS A 47 -8.22 4.71 -28.60
C LYS A 47 -6.88 5.16 -28.04
N MET A 48 -5.91 5.35 -28.92
CA MET A 48 -4.53 5.63 -28.53
C MET A 48 -3.99 6.80 -29.33
N GLU A 49 -2.98 7.45 -28.78
CA GLU A 49 -2.22 8.52 -29.41
C GLU A 49 -0.81 8.03 -29.69
N CYS A 50 -0.42 8.07 -30.96
CA CYS A 50 0.95 7.80 -31.41
C CYS A 50 1.44 9.02 -32.18
N MET A 51 2.58 9.59 -31.74
CA MET A 51 3.19 10.76 -32.38
C MET A 51 2.19 11.92 -32.62
N GLY A 52 1.28 12.16 -31.67
CA GLY A 52 0.26 13.22 -31.76
C GLY A 52 -0.94 12.91 -32.67
N ARG A 53 -1.01 11.71 -33.27
CA ARG A 53 -2.18 11.24 -34.03
C ARG A 53 -2.98 10.26 -33.21
N VAL A 54 -4.30 10.48 -33.18
CA VAL A 54 -5.22 9.60 -32.47
C VAL A 54 -5.77 8.54 -33.41
N PHE A 55 -5.62 7.28 -33.05
CA PHE A 55 -6.15 6.14 -33.80
C PHE A 55 -6.87 5.17 -32.87
N SER A 56 -7.70 4.30 -33.46
CA SER A 56 -8.40 3.24 -32.72
C SER A 56 -7.90 1.89 -33.18
N THR A 57 -7.63 1.00 -32.24
CA THR A 57 -7.26 -0.40 -32.51
C THR A 57 -8.11 -1.33 -31.65
N VAL A 58 -8.26 -2.57 -32.07
CA VAL A 58 -8.95 -3.61 -31.28
C VAL A 58 -7.92 -4.65 -30.90
N ILE A 59 -7.75 -4.86 -29.60
CA ILE A 59 -6.83 -5.84 -29.05
C ILE A 59 -7.66 -6.90 -28.32
N THR A 60 -7.45 -8.17 -28.67
CA THR A 60 -8.03 -9.30 -27.95
C THR A 60 -7.09 -9.66 -26.81
N SER A 61 -7.57 -9.66 -25.57
CA SER A 61 -6.72 -10.08 -24.44
C SER A 61 -6.51 -11.59 -24.46
N ILE A 62 -5.29 -12.04 -24.15
CA ILE A 62 -4.99 -13.46 -23.95
C ILE A 62 -5.17 -13.83 -22.47
N VAL A 63 -5.61 -15.05 -22.22
CA VAL A 63 -5.67 -15.58 -20.85
C VAL A 63 -4.30 -16.15 -20.53
N THR A 64 -3.65 -15.60 -19.52
CA THR A 64 -2.36 -16.10 -19.01
C THR A 64 -2.56 -16.56 -17.58
N GLU A 65 -1.92 -17.67 -17.21
CA GLU A 65 -1.87 -18.12 -15.82
C GLU A 65 -0.77 -17.36 -15.08
N LYS A 66 -1.15 -16.73 -13.97
CA LYS A 66 -0.23 -15.98 -13.12
C LYS A 66 -0.40 -16.45 -11.68
N ASP A 67 0.71 -16.56 -10.95
CA ASP A 67 0.67 -16.79 -9.51
C ASP A 67 0.06 -15.56 -8.81
N ASP A 68 -0.94 -15.78 -7.97
CA ASP A 68 -1.55 -14.75 -7.13
C ASP A 68 -0.67 -14.32 -5.94
N GLY A 69 0.51 -14.93 -5.80
CA GLY A 69 1.43 -14.72 -4.68
C GLY A 69 1.11 -15.59 -3.47
N PHE A 70 0.10 -16.45 -3.57
CA PHE A 70 -0.31 -17.43 -2.57
C PHE A 70 -0.18 -18.87 -3.09
N GLY A 71 0.47 -19.06 -4.25
CA GLY A 71 0.70 -20.36 -4.87
C GLY A 71 -0.52 -20.91 -5.61
N ASN A 72 -1.54 -20.08 -5.86
CA ASN A 72 -2.62 -20.45 -6.79
C ASN A 72 -2.33 -19.86 -8.17
N GLN A 73 -2.56 -20.67 -9.20
CA GLN A 73 -2.60 -20.22 -10.58
C GLN A 73 -3.95 -19.52 -10.80
N VAL A 74 -3.95 -18.20 -11.00
CA VAL A 74 -5.13 -17.45 -11.42
C VAL A 74 -5.05 -17.13 -12.90
N ARG A 75 -6.18 -17.31 -13.59
CA ARG A 75 -6.33 -16.94 -14.99
C ARG A 75 -6.60 -15.44 -15.07
N VAL A 76 -5.70 -14.70 -15.72
CA VAL A 76 -5.78 -13.25 -15.86
C VAL A 76 -5.66 -12.85 -17.32
N GLY A 77 -6.42 -11.83 -17.71
CA GLY A 77 -6.34 -11.22 -19.03
C GLY A 77 -5.08 -10.39 -19.16
N MET A 78 -4.34 -10.59 -20.25
CA MET A 78 -3.10 -9.89 -20.55
C MET A 78 -3.06 -9.43 -22.01
N ILE A 79 -2.50 -8.24 -22.24
CA ILE A 79 -2.21 -7.71 -23.58
C ILE A 79 -0.70 -7.54 -23.84
N GLY A 80 0.16 -7.80 -22.85
CA GLY A 80 1.64 -7.74 -22.96
C GLY A 80 2.24 -6.33 -22.95
N VAL A 81 1.49 -5.36 -22.44
CA VAL A 81 1.95 -3.99 -22.18
C VAL A 81 2.35 -3.87 -20.71
N GLY A 82 3.60 -3.50 -20.46
CA GLY A 82 4.14 -3.24 -19.13
C GLY A 82 4.67 -1.82 -19.04
N VAL A 83 4.77 -1.30 -17.80
CA VAL A 83 5.42 -0.01 -17.57
C VAL A 83 6.92 -0.17 -17.83
N PRO A 84 7.58 0.76 -18.53
CA PRO A 84 9.04 0.79 -18.60
C PRO A 84 9.62 0.80 -17.18
N VAL A 85 10.37 -0.25 -16.87
CA VAL A 85 11.14 -0.41 -15.64
C VAL A 85 12.60 -0.17 -15.96
N ASP A 86 13.33 0.42 -15.01
CA ASP A 86 14.75 0.71 -15.17
C ASP A 86 15.52 -0.57 -15.56
N PRO A 87 16.44 -0.54 -16.56
CA PRO A 87 17.22 -1.70 -16.98
C PRO A 87 18.08 -2.29 -15.85
N GLY A 88 18.43 -1.47 -14.85
CA GLY A 88 19.24 -1.87 -13.69
C GLY A 88 18.45 -2.33 -12.47
N ASN A 89 17.12 -2.15 -12.43
CA ASN A 89 16.30 -2.59 -11.30
C ASN A 89 14.82 -2.69 -11.70
N SER A 90 14.33 -3.92 -11.92
CA SER A 90 12.94 -4.23 -12.29
C SER A 90 11.88 -3.80 -11.25
N THR A 91 12.31 -3.36 -10.06
CA THR A 91 11.45 -2.90 -8.97
C THR A 91 11.22 -1.38 -9.00
N ARG A 92 11.97 -0.62 -9.83
CA ARG A 92 11.84 0.83 -9.95
C ARG A 92 11.22 1.19 -11.29
N LEU A 93 10.08 1.87 -11.21
CA LEU A 93 9.46 2.56 -12.34
C LEU A 93 10.45 3.62 -12.86
N ASP A 94 10.71 3.62 -14.17
CA ASP A 94 11.49 4.66 -14.83
C ASP A 94 10.87 6.03 -14.51
N GLN A 95 11.70 6.96 -14.02
CA GLN A 95 11.26 8.29 -13.57
C GLN A 95 10.62 9.10 -14.70
N THR A 96 10.96 8.79 -15.96
CA THR A 96 10.47 9.46 -17.17
C THR A 96 8.97 9.29 -17.39
N TYR A 97 8.34 8.28 -16.77
CA TYR A 97 6.92 7.94 -16.96
C TYR A 97 6.05 8.24 -15.74
N LYS A 98 6.59 8.95 -14.73
CA LYS A 98 5.81 9.42 -13.58
C LYS A 98 4.92 10.60 -13.99
N LYS A 99 3.64 10.32 -14.18
CA LYS A 99 2.63 11.36 -14.37
C LYS A 99 2.28 11.98 -13.01
N TYR A 100 2.72 13.21 -12.78
CA TYR A 100 2.24 14.02 -11.66
C TYR A 100 0.81 14.49 -11.97
N ILE A 101 -0.14 14.06 -11.16
CA ILE A 101 -1.53 14.54 -11.23
C ILE A 101 -1.66 15.61 -10.16
N HIS A 102 -1.85 16.86 -10.56
CA HIS A 102 -2.18 17.95 -9.64
C HIS A 102 -3.69 17.96 -9.46
N TYR A 103 -4.14 17.66 -8.25
CA TYR A 103 -5.53 17.80 -7.86
C TYR A 103 -5.71 19.20 -7.24
N ASN A 104 -6.75 19.93 -7.66
CA ASN A 104 -7.18 21.12 -6.92
C ASN A 104 -7.91 20.72 -5.63
N PHE A 105 -8.08 21.65 -4.69
CA PHE A 105 -8.66 21.35 -3.36
C PHE A 105 -10.03 20.64 -3.42
N LEU A 106 -10.93 21.11 -4.28
CA LEU A 106 -12.25 20.50 -4.47
C LEU A 106 -12.17 19.12 -5.14
N GLU A 107 -11.36 18.98 -6.19
CA GLU A 107 -11.13 17.68 -6.88
C GLU A 107 -10.47 16.65 -5.95
N ALA A 108 -9.56 17.08 -5.08
CA ALA A 108 -8.92 16.22 -4.10
C ALA A 108 -9.93 15.68 -3.08
N MET A 109 -10.92 16.49 -2.67
CA MET A 109 -12.00 16.04 -1.78
C MET A 109 -12.90 15.02 -2.47
N GLU A 110 -13.32 15.29 -3.70
CA GLU A 110 -14.15 14.36 -4.48
C GLU A 110 -13.43 13.02 -4.71
N GLU A 111 -12.17 13.06 -5.14
CA GLU A 111 -11.34 11.88 -5.32
C GLU A 111 -11.11 11.13 -3.99
N ALA A 112 -10.94 11.83 -2.87
CA ALA A 112 -10.80 11.22 -1.55
C ALA A 112 -12.09 10.49 -1.12
N LEU A 113 -13.26 11.08 -1.38
CA LEU A 113 -14.56 10.46 -1.15
C LEU A 113 -14.77 9.24 -2.04
N GLU A 114 -14.44 9.34 -3.33
CA GLU A 114 -14.56 8.23 -4.29
C GLU A 114 -13.65 7.06 -3.88
N ARG A 115 -12.39 7.35 -3.52
CA ARG A 115 -11.43 6.35 -3.02
C ARG A 115 -11.88 5.72 -1.70
N THR A 116 -12.36 6.52 -0.75
CA THR A 116 -12.83 6.01 0.55
C THR A 116 -14.03 5.10 0.36
N THR A 117 -14.99 5.49 -0.50
CA THR A 117 -16.16 4.67 -0.82
C THR A 117 -15.73 3.35 -1.45
N LEU A 118 -14.80 3.39 -2.41
CA LEU A 118 -14.27 2.19 -3.07
C LEU A 118 -13.61 1.23 -2.06
N ILE A 119 -12.83 1.76 -1.11
CA ILE A 119 -12.21 0.96 -0.04
C ILE A 119 -13.29 0.36 0.88
N VAL A 120 -14.24 1.18 1.35
CA VAL A 120 -15.32 0.72 2.24
C VAL A 120 -16.18 -0.35 1.58
N THR A 121 -16.57 -0.16 0.30
CA THR A 121 -17.35 -1.16 -0.43
C THR A 121 -16.57 -2.46 -0.63
N ARG A 122 -15.26 -2.39 -0.90
CA ARG A 122 -14.40 -3.59 -0.96
C ARG A 122 -14.29 -4.29 0.39
N THR A 123 -14.17 -3.56 1.50
CA THR A 123 -14.13 -4.14 2.84
C THR A 123 -15.48 -4.73 3.25
N PHE A 124 -16.60 -4.11 2.87
CA PHE A 124 -17.93 -4.65 3.11
C PHE A 124 -18.16 -5.99 2.38
N PHE A 125 -17.49 -6.20 1.24
CA PHE A 125 -17.46 -7.50 0.56
C PHE A 125 -16.85 -8.61 1.43
N ILE A 126 -15.83 -8.30 2.25
CA ILE A 126 -15.27 -9.23 3.26
C ILE A 126 -16.32 -9.56 4.33
N GLY A 127 -17.11 -8.59 4.76
CA GLY A 127 -18.24 -8.82 5.67
C GLY A 127 -19.32 -9.75 5.09
N ARG A 128 -19.57 -9.69 3.78
CA ARG A 128 -20.49 -10.62 3.08
C ARG A 128 -19.92 -12.05 2.96
N LEU A 129 -18.60 -12.18 2.87
CA LEU A 129 -17.93 -13.49 2.91
C LEU A 129 -18.09 -14.16 4.28
N ILE A 130 -17.94 -13.40 5.37
CA ILE A 130 -18.15 -13.91 6.75
C ILE A 130 -19.62 -14.33 6.98
N LYS A 131 -20.58 -13.62 6.36
CA LYS A 131 -22.01 -14.00 6.37
C LYS A 131 -22.37 -15.15 5.42
N GLY A 132 -21.38 -15.81 4.81
CA GLY A 132 -21.58 -17.02 4.00
C GLY A 132 -22.16 -16.79 2.60
N GLN A 133 -22.16 -15.55 2.10
CA GLN A 133 -22.75 -15.21 0.78
C GLN A 133 -21.74 -15.16 -0.37
N GLY A 134 -20.52 -15.68 -0.18
CA GLY A 134 -19.53 -15.80 -1.24
C GLY A 134 -18.96 -17.21 -1.32
N ASN A 135 -18.35 -17.56 -2.46
CA ASN A 135 -17.83 -18.89 -2.73
C ASN A 135 -16.65 -19.23 -1.80
N LEU A 136 -16.96 -19.78 -0.62
CA LEU A 136 -16.00 -20.24 0.39
C LEU A 136 -15.05 -21.34 -0.15
N CYS A 137 -15.46 -22.07 -1.20
CA CYS A 137 -14.70 -23.20 -1.76
C CYS A 137 -13.30 -22.84 -2.29
N GLN A 138 -12.96 -21.55 -2.49
CA GLN A 138 -11.61 -21.15 -2.91
C GLN A 138 -10.63 -20.92 -1.75
N LEU A 139 -11.12 -20.58 -0.55
CA LEU A 139 -10.32 -20.25 0.64
C LEU A 139 -10.21 -21.38 1.68
N SER A 140 -11.06 -22.41 1.62
CA SER A 140 -11.15 -23.45 2.66
C SER A 140 -10.16 -24.61 2.52
N ASP A 141 -9.31 -24.62 1.48
CA ASP A 141 -8.46 -25.77 1.17
C ASP A 141 -7.29 -25.84 2.18
N PRO A 142 -7.23 -26.86 3.06
CA PRO A 142 -6.20 -26.94 4.11
C PRO A 142 -4.77 -26.93 3.56
N SER A 143 -4.59 -27.43 2.34
CA SER A 143 -3.30 -27.44 1.65
C SER A 143 -2.79 -26.03 1.32
N LYS A 144 -3.71 -25.09 1.02
CA LYS A 144 -3.38 -23.69 0.71
C LYS A 144 -2.98 -22.93 1.96
N THR A 145 -3.67 -23.15 3.08
CA THR A 145 -3.32 -22.56 4.39
C THR A 145 -1.89 -22.92 4.80
N ILE A 146 -1.48 -24.17 4.57
CA ILE A 146 -0.11 -24.64 4.87
C ILE A 146 0.92 -23.96 3.96
N LYS A 147 0.66 -23.87 2.64
CA LYS A 147 1.58 -23.19 1.70
C LYS A 147 1.74 -21.70 1.99
N ILE A 148 0.65 -21.01 2.30
CA ILE A 148 0.67 -19.58 2.65
C ILE A 148 1.45 -19.37 3.96
N ALA A 149 1.22 -20.20 4.99
CA ALA A 149 1.99 -20.13 6.23
C ALA A 149 3.50 -20.37 6.00
N TRP A 150 3.85 -21.25 5.05
CA TRP A 150 5.23 -21.55 4.70
C TRP A 150 5.90 -20.42 3.88
N GLN A 151 5.20 -19.83 2.90
CA GLN A 151 5.69 -18.67 2.13
C GLN A 151 5.84 -17.39 2.98
N ILE A 152 5.00 -17.20 4.01
CA ILE A 152 5.20 -16.12 4.99
C ILE A 152 6.52 -16.31 5.74
N ASN A 153 6.97 -17.56 5.92
CA ASN A 153 8.25 -17.88 6.55
C ASN A 153 9.47 -17.60 5.64
N GLU A 154 9.33 -17.57 4.31
CA GLU A 154 10.43 -17.10 3.44
C GLU A 154 10.72 -15.60 3.61
N LYS A 155 9.78 -14.84 4.20
CA LYS A 155 9.99 -13.47 4.70
C LYS A 155 10.28 -13.45 6.21
N VAL A 156 11.05 -14.40 6.75
CA VAL A 156 11.56 -14.39 8.15
C VAL A 156 12.21 -13.04 8.53
N PHE A 157 12.76 -12.32 7.56
CA PHE A 157 13.28 -10.96 7.76
C PHE A 157 12.22 -9.97 8.29
N SER A 158 10.94 -10.17 7.98
CA SER A 158 9.84 -9.31 8.44
C SER A 158 9.44 -9.56 9.90
N LEU A 159 9.56 -10.79 10.40
CA LEU A 159 9.30 -11.11 11.81
C LEU A 159 10.38 -10.54 12.73
N LEU A 160 11.63 -10.57 12.29
CA LEU A 160 12.74 -9.97 13.03
C LEU A 160 12.59 -8.44 13.13
N ASN A 161 12.20 -7.78 12.02
CA ASN A 161 11.92 -6.34 12.01
C ASN A 161 10.72 -5.98 12.89
N PHE A 162 9.68 -6.81 12.91
CA PHE A 162 8.53 -6.63 13.79
C PHE A 162 8.92 -6.77 15.27
N ALA A 163 9.70 -7.80 15.62
CA ALA A 163 10.22 -7.99 16.96
C ALA A 163 11.12 -6.84 17.41
N ALA A 164 11.98 -6.34 16.52
CA ALA A 164 12.84 -5.18 16.78
C ALA A 164 12.02 -3.91 17.04
N PHE A 165 10.97 -3.66 16.27
CA PHE A 165 10.05 -2.55 16.50
C PHE A 165 9.35 -2.66 17.87
N PHE A 166 8.85 -3.84 18.22
CA PHE A 166 8.27 -4.10 19.54
C PHE A 166 9.26 -3.85 20.68
N TRP A 167 10.50 -4.30 20.52
CA TRP A 167 11.59 -4.03 21.46
C TRP A 167 11.84 -2.54 21.65
N LEU A 168 11.90 -1.76 20.56
CA LEU A 168 12.08 -0.30 20.64
C LEU A 168 10.94 0.39 21.39
N VAL A 169 9.69 -0.03 21.16
CA VAL A 169 8.52 0.51 21.88
C VAL A 169 8.60 0.19 23.38
N LEU A 170 8.96 -1.05 23.74
CA LEU A 170 9.12 -1.46 25.14
C LEU A 170 10.22 -0.69 25.86
N ILE A 171 11.36 -0.48 25.19
CA ILE A 171 12.46 0.34 25.72
C ILE A 171 12.00 1.78 25.91
N SER A 172 11.30 2.36 24.93
CA SER A 172 10.78 3.73 25.03
C SER A 172 9.81 3.91 26.20
N LEU A 173 8.90 2.97 26.41
CA LEU A 173 7.95 2.99 27.53
C LEU A 173 8.66 2.85 28.88
N THR A 174 9.67 1.98 28.95
CA THR A 174 10.48 1.78 30.15
C THR A 174 11.31 3.02 30.48
N PHE A 175 11.89 3.65 29.47
CA PHE A 175 12.62 4.91 29.60
C PHE A 175 11.72 6.03 30.13
N PHE A 176 10.51 6.16 29.59
CA PHE A 176 9.56 7.18 30.07
C PHE A 176 9.14 6.94 31.52
N ARG A 177 8.89 5.68 31.91
CA ARG A 177 8.61 5.30 33.30
C ARG A 177 9.78 5.65 34.23
N PHE A 178 11.01 5.41 33.79
CA PHE A 178 12.21 5.76 34.54
C PHE A 178 12.40 7.28 34.69
N LEU A 179 12.18 8.05 33.63
CA LEU A 179 12.26 9.51 33.67
C LEU A 179 11.26 10.11 34.67
N ARG A 180 10.04 9.56 34.70
CA ARG A 180 9.01 9.96 35.68
C ARG A 180 9.47 9.70 37.12
N LEU A 181 10.02 8.52 37.39
CA LEU A 181 10.51 8.16 38.72
C LEU A 181 11.67 9.07 39.17
N MET A 182 12.56 9.44 38.25
CA MET A 182 13.64 10.40 38.51
C MET A 182 13.12 11.82 38.78
N ALA A 183 12.12 12.28 38.02
CA ALA A 183 11.48 13.57 38.24
C ALA A 183 10.79 13.63 39.61
N ASP A 184 10.05 12.58 39.99
CA ASP A 184 9.38 12.49 41.29
C ASP A 184 10.40 12.51 42.44
N THR A 185 11.51 11.79 42.29
CA THR A 185 12.60 11.75 43.29
C THR A 185 13.29 13.12 43.42
N TYR A 186 13.58 13.78 42.30
CA TYR A 186 14.16 15.12 42.30
C TYR A 186 13.24 16.15 42.95
N TYR A 187 11.94 16.12 42.62
CA TYR A 187 10.93 16.99 43.22
C TYR A 187 10.83 16.79 44.74
N PHE A 188 10.87 15.54 45.20
CA PHE A 188 10.86 15.23 46.63
C PHE A 188 12.09 15.78 47.37
N ILE A 189 13.28 15.64 46.78
CA ILE A 189 14.53 16.18 47.35
C ILE A 189 14.49 17.71 47.39
N LEU A 190 14.05 18.36 46.31
CA LEU A 190 13.89 19.81 46.22
C LEU A 190 12.91 20.33 47.28
N LEU A 191 11.77 19.67 47.45
CA LEU A 191 10.77 19.99 48.46
C LEU A 191 11.37 19.89 49.86
N LYS A 192 12.11 18.81 50.15
CA LYS A 192 12.77 18.61 51.44
C LYS A 192 13.79 19.71 51.75
N LEU A 193 14.63 20.09 50.78
CA LEU A 193 15.59 21.18 50.91
C LEU A 193 14.93 22.55 51.17
N LEU A 194 13.83 22.84 50.46
CA LEU A 194 13.08 24.08 50.65
C LEU A 194 12.42 24.15 52.04
N LEU A 195 11.84 23.03 52.52
CA LEU A 195 11.27 22.95 53.86
C LEU A 195 12.34 23.08 54.96
N GLU A 196 13.47 22.39 54.83
CA GLU A 196 14.55 22.41 55.82
C GLU A 196 15.23 23.80 55.93
N SER A 197 15.38 24.49 54.79
CA SER A 197 15.84 25.89 54.74
C SER A 197 14.93 26.86 55.51
N GLN A 198 13.61 26.72 55.38
CA GLN A 198 12.64 27.56 56.09
C GLN A 198 12.69 27.33 57.61
N TYR A 199 12.93 26.10 58.06
CA TYR A 199 13.07 25.78 59.48
C TYR A 199 14.34 26.40 60.10
N GLN A 200 15.48 26.33 59.42
CA GLN A 200 16.74 26.93 59.89
C GLN A 200 16.65 28.47 60.01
N LEU A 201 15.98 29.14 59.06
CA LEU A 201 15.76 30.59 59.10
C LEU A 201 14.82 31.02 60.26
N LYS A 202 13.82 30.19 60.60
CA LYS A 202 12.90 30.47 61.70
C LYS A 202 13.55 30.22 63.07
N PHE A 203 14.37 29.18 63.21
CA PHE A 203 15.14 28.90 64.43
C PHE A 203 16.20 29.98 64.71
N ARG A 204 16.90 30.47 63.68
CA ARG A 204 17.91 31.53 63.82
C ARG A 204 17.33 32.89 64.26
N LYS A 205 16.07 33.18 63.92
CA LYS A 205 15.35 34.37 64.41
C LYS A 205 14.84 34.22 65.84
N LEU A 206 14.60 33.00 66.32
CA LEU A 206 14.11 32.71 67.68
C LEU A 206 15.23 32.67 68.74
N PHE A 207 16.47 32.38 68.34
CA PHE A 207 17.66 32.35 69.20
C PHE A 207 18.56 33.59 69.10
N SER A 208 18.07 34.67 68.45
CA SER A 208 18.75 35.96 68.33
C SER A 208 18.07 37.04 69.21
N ILE A 209 17.80 36.70 70.46
CA ILE A 209 17.47 37.59 71.58
C ILE A 209 18.43 37.22 72.70
#